data_AF-A0A813UU97-F1
#
_entry.id   AF-A0A813UU97-F1
#
_cell.length_a   1.000
_cell.length_b   1.000
_cell.length_c   1.000
_cell.angle_alpha   90.00
_cell.angle_beta   90.00
_cell.angle_gamma   90.00
#
_symmetry.space_group_name_H-M   'P 1'
#
loop_
_entity.id
_entity.type
_entity.pdbx_description
1 polymer ?
#
loop_
_entity_poly.entity_id
_entity_poly.type
_entity_poly.pdbx_seq_one_letter_code
_entity_poly.pdbx_strand_id
1 'polypeptide(L)'
;MEAGFYENQNEIEKKFPLFSAVNRAANHIERHQGRLIFLEYTGEGEINSTALLVGKGVTYDTGGLDIKTGGNMTSMSYDKCGAANVAGFFKVLSELKPKQFKAIGVLAVARNSCGEDGYVTDEILKARTGVRIRIGNTDAEGRLVMADSLCYMKELALKEINPQLFTIATLTGHAARTYGDNYTVVMDNGPARKNGIAQQLQSAGDEIGDLFEVSTVRREDYDFVNDKSEVADVLQCKKDAGNAGARGHQYPAAFLARASGLDKHGCDSEKPLSYTHLDIAGSAGN
;
A
#
# COMPACT_ATOMS: atom_id res chain seq x y z
N MET A 1 22.02 -5.79 -7.49
CA MET A 1 20.61 -5.41 -7.55
C MET A 1 20.02 -6.11 -8.74
N GLU A 2 18.90 -6.79 -8.54
CA GLU A 2 18.18 -7.50 -9.59
C GLU A 2 16.80 -6.88 -9.76
N ALA A 3 16.26 -6.93 -10.98
CA ALA A 3 14.94 -6.42 -11.30
C ALA A 3 14.12 -7.50 -12.01
N GLY A 4 12.89 -7.72 -11.54
CA GLY A 4 11.90 -8.61 -12.15
C GLY A 4 10.61 -7.85 -12.46
N PHE A 5 9.81 -8.38 -13.38
CA PHE A 5 8.61 -7.68 -13.85
C PHE A 5 7.46 -8.66 -14.04
N TYR A 6 6.25 -8.22 -13.68
CA TYR A 6 5.02 -8.76 -14.27
C TYR A 6 4.46 -7.71 -15.24
N GLU A 7 4.42 -8.08 -16.52
CA GLU A 7 3.91 -7.24 -17.60
C GLU A 7 2.82 -7.90 -18.46
N ASN A 8 2.71 -9.24 -18.39
CA ASN A 8 1.62 -9.96 -19.03
C ASN A 8 0.33 -9.75 -18.25
N GLN A 9 -0.65 -9.08 -18.86
CA GLN A 9 -1.88 -8.68 -18.17
C GLN A 9 -2.72 -9.88 -17.69
N ASN A 10 -2.74 -10.99 -18.44
CA ASN A 10 -3.45 -12.20 -18.03
C ASN A 10 -2.80 -12.87 -16.81
N GLU A 11 -1.48 -12.75 -16.66
CA GLU A 11 -0.77 -13.24 -15.48
C GLU A 11 -1.01 -12.33 -14.27
N ILE A 12 -0.99 -11.00 -14.49
CA ILE A 12 -1.30 -10.01 -13.47
C ILE A 12 -2.72 -10.22 -12.93
N GLU A 13 -3.71 -10.38 -13.80
CA GLU A 13 -5.11 -10.60 -13.41
C GLU A 13 -5.26 -11.83 -12.50
N LYS A 14 -4.54 -12.92 -12.80
CA LYS A 14 -4.60 -14.15 -12.00
C LYS A 14 -3.87 -14.03 -10.66
N LYS A 15 -2.71 -13.36 -10.64
CA LYS A 15 -1.83 -13.30 -9.46
C LYS A 15 -2.13 -12.11 -8.54
N PHE A 16 -2.64 -11.02 -9.09
CA PHE A 16 -2.90 -9.72 -8.48
C PHE A 16 -4.27 -9.14 -8.94
N PRO A 17 -5.38 -9.87 -8.71
CA PRO A 17 -6.71 -9.51 -9.22
C PRO A 17 -7.19 -8.12 -8.79
N LEU A 18 -6.90 -7.65 -7.58
CA LEU A 18 -7.30 -6.32 -7.10
C LEU A 18 -6.57 -5.20 -7.84
N PHE A 19 -5.27 -5.38 -8.08
CA PHE A 19 -4.47 -4.48 -8.91
C PHE A 19 -5.03 -4.42 -10.33
N SER A 20 -5.36 -5.59 -10.90
CA SER A 20 -5.93 -5.70 -12.24
C SER A 20 -7.28 -5.01 -12.37
N ALA A 21 -8.14 -5.10 -11.34
CA ALA A 21 -9.43 -4.43 -11.31
C ALA A 21 -9.28 -2.90 -11.37
N VAL A 22 -8.31 -2.32 -10.64
CA VAL A 22 -8.04 -0.88 -10.69
C VAL A 22 -7.58 -0.43 -12.07
N ASN A 23 -6.73 -1.22 -12.73
CA ASN A 23 -6.21 -0.88 -14.06
C ASN A 23 -7.19 -1.22 -15.21
N ARG A 24 -8.33 -1.86 -14.92
CA ARG A 24 -9.21 -2.51 -15.91
C ARG A 24 -9.65 -1.55 -17.03
N ALA A 25 -10.10 -0.35 -16.67
CA ALA A 25 -10.47 0.70 -17.62
C ALA A 25 -9.32 1.22 -18.50
N ALA A 26 -8.08 1.14 -18.02
CA ALA A 26 -6.91 1.62 -18.76
C ALA A 26 -6.21 0.52 -19.57
N ASN A 27 -6.58 -0.75 -19.34
CA ASN A 27 -5.81 -1.91 -19.79
C ASN A 27 -5.76 -2.09 -21.31
N HIS A 28 -6.77 -1.61 -22.03
CA HIS A 28 -6.81 -1.65 -23.50
C HIS A 28 -5.85 -0.65 -24.16
N ILE A 29 -5.30 0.31 -23.40
CA ILE A 29 -4.30 1.27 -23.87
C ILE A 29 -2.92 0.76 -23.48
N GLU A 30 -2.14 0.27 -24.44
CA GLU A 30 -0.82 -0.34 -24.22
C GLU A 30 0.09 0.47 -23.29
N ARG A 31 0.22 1.78 -23.53
CA ARG A 31 1.05 2.69 -22.71
C ARG A 31 0.53 2.95 -21.29
N HIS A 32 -0.70 2.53 -20.97
CA HIS A 32 -1.29 2.63 -19.63
C HIS A 32 -1.48 1.27 -18.96
N GLN A 33 -1.02 0.18 -19.57
CA GLN A 33 -1.13 -1.14 -18.97
C GLN A 33 -0.35 -1.20 -17.66
N GLY A 34 -0.95 -1.84 -16.66
CA GLY A 34 -0.36 -1.99 -15.35
C GLY A 34 0.91 -2.83 -15.39
N ARG A 35 1.86 -2.50 -14.52
CA ARG A 35 3.12 -3.22 -14.34
C ARG A 35 3.41 -3.37 -12.84
N LEU A 36 3.87 -4.55 -12.45
CA LEU A 36 4.47 -4.77 -11.14
C LEU A 36 5.97 -4.95 -11.33
N ILE A 37 6.75 -4.03 -10.75
CA ILE A 37 8.21 -4.04 -10.87
C ILE A 37 8.78 -4.48 -9.53
N PHE A 38 9.53 -5.57 -9.52
CA PHE A 38 10.21 -6.10 -8.36
C PHE A 38 11.68 -5.70 -8.38
N LEU A 39 12.18 -5.21 -7.25
CA LEU A 39 13.58 -4.85 -7.06
C LEU A 39 14.14 -5.66 -5.89
N GLU A 40 15.35 -6.20 -6.05
CA GLU A 40 16.04 -6.91 -4.99
C GLU A 40 17.46 -6.38 -4.78
N TYR A 41 17.80 -6.17 -3.51
CA TYR A 41 19.14 -5.84 -3.04
C TYR A 41 19.55 -6.85 -1.97
N THR A 42 20.73 -7.43 -2.13
CA THR A 42 21.36 -8.34 -1.14
C THR A 42 22.75 -7.81 -0.84
N GLY A 43 22.97 -7.39 0.40
CA GLY A 43 24.27 -6.93 0.88
C GLY A 43 25.25 -8.08 1.09
N GLU A 44 26.54 -7.75 1.19
CA GLU A 44 27.58 -8.73 1.51
C GLU A 44 27.43 -9.29 2.94
N GLY A 45 27.79 -10.56 3.14
CA GLY A 45 27.76 -11.22 4.45
C GLY A 45 26.47 -12.00 4.73
N GLU A 46 26.40 -12.60 5.92
CA GLU A 46 25.20 -13.32 6.37
C GLU A 46 24.07 -12.32 6.66
N ILE A 47 22.92 -12.51 6.01
CA ILE A 47 21.78 -11.60 6.15
C ILE A 47 21.16 -11.75 7.54
N ASN A 48 21.06 -10.63 8.27
CA ASN A 48 20.48 -10.60 9.61
C ASN A 48 19.16 -9.82 9.70
N SER A 49 18.77 -9.12 8.64
CA SER A 49 17.55 -8.32 8.56
C SER A 49 17.08 -8.15 7.11
N THR A 50 15.76 -8.15 6.92
CA THR A 50 15.15 -8.03 5.59
C THR A 50 14.03 -7.01 5.58
N ALA A 51 14.13 -6.00 4.73
CA ALA A 51 13.04 -5.06 4.46
C ALA A 51 12.24 -5.46 3.21
N LEU A 52 10.91 -5.48 3.32
CA LEU A 52 10.00 -5.77 2.22
C LEU A 52 9.08 -4.58 1.99
N LEU A 53 9.16 -3.92 0.84
CA LEU A 53 8.46 -2.65 0.58
C LEU A 53 7.46 -2.77 -0.58
N VAL A 54 6.25 -2.24 -0.40
CA VAL A 54 5.22 -2.12 -1.43
C VAL A 54 4.92 -0.64 -1.63
N GLY A 55 5.15 -0.12 -2.84
CA GLY A 55 4.86 1.28 -3.17
C GLY A 55 3.60 1.41 -4.03
N LYS A 56 2.67 2.30 -3.63
CA LYS A 56 1.55 2.73 -4.48
C LYS A 56 2.10 3.50 -5.69
N GLY A 57 1.89 2.95 -6.89
CA GLY A 57 2.36 3.52 -8.15
C GLY A 57 1.22 3.96 -9.06
N VAL A 58 0.17 4.61 -8.54
CA VAL A 58 -0.93 5.08 -9.38
C VAL A 58 -0.44 6.28 -10.19
N THR A 59 -0.14 6.04 -11.47
CA THR A 59 0.50 7.02 -12.35
C THR A 59 -0.35 8.26 -12.61
N TYR A 60 -1.67 8.07 -12.57
CA TYR A 60 -2.66 9.12 -12.56
C TYR A 60 -3.96 8.57 -11.97
N ASP A 61 -4.56 9.30 -11.05
CA ASP A 61 -5.81 8.93 -10.39
C ASP A 61 -6.95 9.86 -10.79
N THR A 62 -7.87 9.33 -11.62
CA THR A 62 -9.10 10.04 -11.98
C THR A 62 -10.23 9.84 -10.96
N GLY A 63 -10.06 8.89 -10.03
CA GLY A 63 -11.08 8.34 -9.16
C GLY A 63 -11.86 7.16 -9.74
N GLY A 64 -11.59 6.77 -10.99
CA GLY A 64 -12.32 5.67 -11.63
C GLY A 64 -13.75 6.09 -12.00
N LEU A 65 -14.74 5.24 -11.75
CA LEU A 65 -16.14 5.56 -12.01
C LEU A 65 -16.76 6.50 -10.96
N ASP A 66 -16.23 6.51 -9.74
CA ASP A 66 -16.42 7.55 -8.73
C ASP A 66 -15.50 8.75 -9.02
N ILE A 67 -15.72 9.40 -10.17
CA ILE A 67 -14.83 10.42 -10.73
C ILE A 67 -14.55 11.57 -9.75
N LYS A 68 -13.28 11.97 -9.64
CA LYS A 68 -12.89 13.18 -8.91
C LYS A 68 -13.48 14.41 -9.59
N THR A 69 -14.19 15.22 -8.82
CA THR A 69 -14.80 16.48 -9.28
C THR A 69 -14.27 17.67 -8.48
N GLY A 70 -14.64 18.89 -8.86
CA GLY A 70 -14.32 20.10 -8.10
C GLY A 70 -12.83 20.49 -8.11
N GLY A 71 -12.07 20.05 -9.13
CA GLY A 71 -10.64 20.35 -9.26
C GLY A 71 -9.71 19.39 -8.51
N ASN A 72 -10.25 18.44 -7.75
CA ASN A 72 -9.50 17.46 -6.94
C ASN A 72 -8.66 16.47 -7.78
N MET A 73 -8.77 16.49 -9.11
CA MET A 73 -7.93 15.70 -10.02
C MET A 73 -6.59 16.39 -10.32
N THR A 74 -6.50 17.69 -10.08
CA THR A 74 -5.21 18.41 -10.12
C THR A 74 -4.25 17.74 -9.15
N SER A 75 -2.96 17.67 -9.51
CA SER A 75 -1.89 17.03 -8.73
C SER A 75 -2.00 15.49 -8.59
N MET A 76 -3.01 14.82 -9.15
CA MET A 76 -3.09 13.34 -9.11
C MET A 76 -2.04 12.61 -9.95
N SER A 77 -1.15 13.34 -10.63
CA SER A 77 0.10 12.77 -11.14
C SER A 77 1.06 12.37 -10.01
N TYR A 78 0.98 12.98 -8.82
CA TYR A 78 1.81 12.61 -7.66
C TYR A 78 1.36 11.33 -6.98
N ASP A 79 0.26 10.70 -7.42
CA ASP A 79 -0.31 9.52 -6.78
C ASP A 79 0.54 8.22 -6.94
N LYS A 80 1.69 8.37 -7.60
CA LYS A 80 2.75 7.38 -7.78
C LYS A 80 3.93 7.55 -6.82
N CYS A 81 3.91 8.57 -5.95
CA CYS A 81 5.05 8.91 -5.10
C CYS A 81 5.42 7.78 -4.13
N GLY A 82 4.47 6.92 -3.75
CA GLY A 82 4.77 5.73 -2.95
C GLY A 82 5.75 4.78 -3.65
N ALA A 83 5.48 4.45 -4.91
CA ALA A 83 6.38 3.67 -5.75
C ALA A 83 7.69 4.42 -6.07
N ALA A 84 7.63 5.74 -6.28
CA ALA A 84 8.82 6.55 -6.50
C ALA A 84 9.76 6.52 -5.28
N ASN A 85 9.21 6.59 -4.06
CA ASN A 85 9.98 6.49 -2.81
C ASN A 85 10.63 5.11 -2.66
N VAL A 86 9.92 4.02 -3.02
CA VAL A 86 10.54 2.68 -3.06
C VAL A 86 11.69 2.65 -4.07
N ALA A 87 11.52 3.19 -5.27
CA ALA A 87 12.59 3.27 -6.26
C ALA A 87 13.80 4.07 -5.73
N GLY A 88 13.55 5.21 -5.10
CA GLY A 88 14.56 6.05 -4.46
C GLY A 88 15.31 5.33 -3.34
N PHE A 89 14.61 4.58 -2.50
CA PHE A 89 15.23 3.75 -1.47
C PHE A 89 16.21 2.74 -2.07
N PHE A 90 15.82 2.02 -3.13
CA PHE A 90 16.71 1.10 -3.83
C PHE A 90 17.90 1.80 -4.49
N LYS A 91 17.70 3.00 -5.02
CA LYS A 91 18.81 3.84 -5.52
C LYS A 91 19.82 4.14 -4.42
N VAL A 92 19.37 4.53 -3.23
CA VAL A 92 20.25 4.75 -2.07
C VAL A 92 20.98 3.47 -1.66
N LEU A 93 20.31 2.31 -1.63
CA LEU A 93 20.96 1.03 -1.35
C LEU A 93 22.07 0.69 -2.35
N SER A 94 21.89 1.03 -3.63
CA SER A 94 22.90 0.79 -4.66
C SER A 94 24.19 1.60 -4.45
N GLU A 95 24.07 2.74 -3.77
CA GLU A 95 25.16 3.67 -3.51
C GLU A 95 25.85 3.36 -2.19
N LEU A 96 25.08 3.21 -1.10
CA LEU A 96 25.61 2.99 0.25
C LEU A 96 26.06 1.55 0.50
N LYS A 97 25.47 0.59 -0.22
CA LYS A 97 25.79 -0.85 -0.14
C LYS A 97 25.88 -1.40 1.30
N PRO A 98 24.83 -1.24 2.12
CA PRO A 98 24.84 -1.78 3.48
C PRO A 98 25.06 -3.31 3.49
N LYS A 99 25.91 -3.78 4.40
CA LYS A 99 26.24 -5.20 4.58
C LYS A 99 25.20 -5.89 5.46
N GLN A 100 25.08 -7.22 5.34
CA GLN A 100 24.19 -8.08 6.13
C GLN A 100 22.70 -7.70 6.07
N PHE A 101 22.30 -6.93 5.05
CA PHE A 101 20.96 -6.41 4.87
C PHE A 101 20.40 -6.84 3.51
N LYS A 102 19.13 -7.25 3.50
CA LYS A 102 18.38 -7.57 2.28
C LYS A 102 17.18 -6.63 2.15
N ALA A 103 16.89 -6.20 0.93
CA ALA A 103 15.66 -5.47 0.63
C ALA A 103 14.98 -6.05 -0.61
N ILE A 104 13.68 -6.24 -0.53
CA ILE A 104 12.81 -6.62 -1.64
C ILE A 104 11.74 -5.55 -1.78
N GLY A 105 11.60 -4.95 -2.95
CA GLY A 105 10.65 -3.88 -3.24
C GLY A 105 9.72 -4.25 -4.37
N VAL A 106 8.47 -3.82 -4.29
CA VAL A 106 7.53 -3.88 -5.41
C VAL A 106 6.90 -2.52 -5.67
N LEU A 107 7.00 -2.07 -6.91
CA LEU A 107 6.35 -0.86 -7.41
C LEU A 107 5.08 -1.32 -8.13
N ALA A 108 3.92 -1.05 -7.53
CA ALA A 108 2.63 -1.42 -8.11
C ALA A 108 2.13 -0.28 -9.00
N VAL A 109 2.54 -0.30 -10.28
CA VAL A 109 2.34 0.79 -11.23
C VAL A 109 1.07 0.57 -12.05
N ALA A 110 0.02 1.33 -11.77
CA ALA A 110 -1.28 1.25 -12.45
C ALA A 110 -1.79 2.64 -12.82
N ARG A 111 -2.91 2.70 -13.54
CA ARG A 111 -3.67 3.93 -13.74
C ARG A 111 -5.13 3.71 -13.35
N ASN A 112 -5.66 4.55 -12.45
CA ASN A 112 -7.07 4.52 -12.11
C ASN A 112 -7.84 5.45 -13.05
N SER A 113 -8.44 4.85 -14.08
CA SER A 113 -9.13 5.56 -15.15
C SER A 113 -10.63 5.30 -15.11
N CYS A 114 -11.43 6.29 -15.52
CA CYS A 114 -12.82 6.06 -15.89
C CYS A 114 -12.91 5.44 -17.29
N GLY A 115 -13.81 4.48 -17.49
CA GLY A 115 -14.03 3.84 -18.79
C GLY A 115 -15.09 2.74 -18.71
N GLU A 116 -15.49 2.21 -19.87
CA GLU A 116 -16.50 1.15 -19.99
C GLU A 116 -16.13 -0.13 -19.22
N ASP A 117 -14.85 -0.43 -19.13
CA ASP A 117 -14.30 -1.56 -18.37
C ASP A 117 -13.95 -1.18 -16.92
N GLY A 118 -14.37 -0.03 -16.40
CA GLY A 118 -14.11 0.36 -15.00
C GLY A 118 -14.71 -0.61 -13.99
N TYR A 119 -14.02 -0.81 -12.85
CA TYR A 119 -14.66 -1.43 -11.69
C TYR A 119 -15.64 -0.47 -11.03
N VAL A 120 -16.71 -1.02 -10.47
CA VAL A 120 -17.85 -0.23 -9.98
C VAL A 120 -18.00 -0.35 -8.46
N THR A 121 -18.65 0.64 -7.86
CA THR A 121 -19.14 0.53 -6.48
C THR A 121 -20.14 -0.63 -6.36
N ASP A 122 -20.14 -1.29 -5.20
CA ASP A 122 -20.83 -2.54 -4.89
C ASP A 122 -20.35 -3.79 -5.68
N GLU A 123 -19.37 -3.67 -6.57
CA GLU A 123 -18.67 -4.84 -7.12
C GLU A 123 -17.99 -5.62 -5.97
N ILE A 124 -17.98 -6.95 -6.08
CA ILE A 124 -17.27 -7.82 -5.13
C ILE A 124 -16.06 -8.39 -5.84
N LEU A 125 -14.88 -7.88 -5.49
CA LEU A 125 -13.61 -8.37 -5.99
C LEU A 125 -13.08 -9.49 -5.09
N LYS A 126 -12.39 -10.46 -5.66
CA LYS A 126 -11.72 -11.51 -4.90
C LYS A 126 -10.22 -11.23 -4.88
N ALA A 127 -9.67 -11.02 -3.69
CA ALA A 127 -8.23 -10.84 -3.48
C ALA A 127 -7.46 -12.13 -3.76
N ARG A 128 -6.14 -12.02 -3.94
CA ARG A 128 -5.21 -13.16 -4.01
C ARG A 128 -5.34 -14.09 -2.80
N THR A 129 -5.62 -13.54 -1.62
CA THR A 129 -5.89 -14.30 -0.39
C THR A 129 -7.18 -15.12 -0.42
N GLY A 130 -8.04 -14.88 -1.43
CA GLY A 130 -9.40 -15.40 -1.52
C GLY A 130 -10.45 -14.55 -0.80
N VAL A 131 -10.04 -13.53 -0.03
CA VAL A 131 -10.93 -12.58 0.66
C VAL A 131 -11.82 -11.86 -0.36
N ARG A 132 -13.13 -11.82 -0.09
CA ARG A 132 -14.11 -11.08 -0.90
C ARG A 132 -14.19 -9.65 -0.41
N ILE A 133 -13.96 -8.70 -1.30
CA ILE A 133 -13.89 -7.27 -1.02
C ILE A 133 -15.03 -6.58 -1.73
N ARG A 134 -15.95 -5.96 -0.97
CA ARG A 134 -16.97 -5.09 -1.55
C ARG A 134 -16.41 -3.69 -1.77
N ILE A 135 -16.56 -3.20 -2.98
CA ILE A 135 -16.11 -1.86 -3.39
C ILE A 135 -17.09 -0.82 -2.87
N GLY A 136 -16.56 0.14 -2.12
CA GLY A 136 -17.36 1.24 -1.56
C GLY A 136 -17.25 2.52 -2.39
N ASN A 137 -16.09 2.73 -3.02
CA ASN A 137 -15.78 3.89 -3.85
C ASN A 137 -14.52 3.59 -4.69
N THR A 138 -14.57 3.81 -6.01
CA THR A 138 -13.44 3.52 -6.90
C THR A 138 -12.28 4.54 -6.78
N ASP A 139 -12.48 5.64 -6.05
CA ASP A 139 -11.45 6.62 -5.65
C ASP A 139 -10.65 6.17 -4.42
N ALA A 140 -10.95 5.00 -3.87
CA ALA A 140 -10.18 4.34 -2.82
C ALA A 140 -9.31 3.21 -3.39
N GLU A 141 -8.76 3.39 -4.58
CA GLU A 141 -8.04 2.41 -5.39
C GLU A 141 -6.67 2.02 -4.82
N GLY A 142 -5.95 2.95 -4.19
CA GLY A 142 -4.54 2.74 -3.81
C GLY A 142 -4.33 1.54 -2.90
N ARG A 143 -5.31 1.27 -2.01
CA ARG A 143 -5.29 0.10 -1.14
C ARG A 143 -5.53 -1.21 -1.90
N LEU A 144 -6.28 -1.19 -3.01
CA LEU A 144 -6.47 -2.34 -3.89
C LEU A 144 -5.22 -2.62 -4.73
N VAL A 145 -4.62 -1.58 -5.30
CA VAL A 145 -3.36 -1.64 -6.07
C VAL A 145 -2.25 -2.33 -5.26
N MET A 146 -2.20 -2.09 -3.95
CA MET A 146 -1.17 -2.65 -3.08
C MET A 146 -1.54 -3.98 -2.41
N ALA A 147 -2.82 -4.29 -2.17
CA ALA A 147 -3.21 -5.38 -1.29
C ALA A 147 -2.69 -6.76 -1.72
N ASP A 148 -2.79 -7.11 -3.01
CA ASP A 148 -2.28 -8.39 -3.51
C ASP A 148 -0.75 -8.45 -3.53
N SER A 149 -0.11 -7.33 -3.86
CA SER A 149 1.34 -7.17 -3.77
C SER A 149 1.82 -7.36 -2.33
N LEU A 150 1.11 -6.80 -1.35
CA LEU A 150 1.40 -6.99 0.06
C LEU A 150 1.18 -8.44 0.51
N CYS A 151 0.16 -9.14 -0.02
CA CYS A 151 -0.02 -10.57 0.21
C CYS A 151 1.18 -11.37 -0.30
N TYR A 152 1.64 -11.08 -1.52
CA TYR A 152 2.81 -11.71 -2.11
C TYR A 152 4.07 -11.44 -1.27
N MET A 153 4.29 -10.19 -0.85
CA MET A 153 5.43 -9.83 0.01
C MET A 153 5.36 -10.51 1.38
N LYS A 154 4.17 -10.66 1.97
CA LYS A 154 3.98 -11.44 3.20
C LYS A 154 4.33 -12.93 2.99
N GLU A 155 3.96 -13.53 1.87
CA GLU A 155 4.34 -14.92 1.53
C GLU A 155 5.86 -15.09 1.44
N LEU A 156 6.58 -14.08 0.92
CA LEU A 156 8.04 -14.05 0.91
C LEU A 156 8.62 -13.86 2.30
N ALA A 157 8.10 -12.90 3.07
CA ALA A 157 8.59 -12.55 4.41
C ALA A 157 8.65 -13.76 5.34
N LEU A 158 7.73 -14.72 5.23
CA LEU A 158 7.72 -15.95 6.04
C LEU A 158 8.95 -16.85 5.85
N LYS A 159 9.78 -16.57 4.83
CA LYS A 159 11.00 -17.30 4.48
C LYS A 159 12.27 -16.47 4.71
N GLU A 160 12.12 -15.20 5.08
CA GLU A 160 13.23 -14.26 5.24
C GLU A 160 13.65 -14.11 6.70
N ILE A 161 14.88 -13.65 6.93
CA ILE A 161 15.41 -13.41 8.27
C ILE A 161 14.98 -12.03 8.77
N ASN A 162 14.39 -12.00 9.98
CA ASN A 162 13.89 -10.80 10.66
C ASN A 162 13.16 -9.84 9.71
N PRO A 163 12.05 -10.26 9.08
CA PRO A 163 11.38 -9.46 8.06
C PRO A 163 10.61 -8.28 8.65
N GLN A 164 10.74 -7.11 8.02
CA GLN A 164 9.86 -5.95 8.23
C GLN A 164 9.18 -5.58 6.91
N LEU A 165 7.84 -5.58 6.93
CA LEU A 165 7.02 -5.19 5.78
C LEU A 165 6.62 -3.72 5.87
N PHE A 166 6.67 -3.04 4.73
CA PHE A 166 6.27 -1.65 4.57
C PHE A 166 5.32 -1.48 3.40
N THR A 167 4.31 -0.63 3.56
CA THR A 167 3.58 -0.03 2.44
C THR A 167 3.80 1.47 2.45
N ILE A 168 4.08 2.07 1.29
CA ILE A 168 4.31 3.50 1.14
C ILE A 168 3.33 4.02 0.09
N ALA A 169 2.47 4.95 0.46
CA ALA A 169 1.40 5.40 -0.42
C ALA A 169 0.93 6.82 -0.14
N THR A 170 0.62 7.56 -1.19
CA THR A 170 -0.28 8.72 -1.16
C THR A 170 -1.71 8.21 -0.96
N LEU A 171 -2.07 7.80 0.26
CA LEU A 171 -3.26 6.96 0.45
C LEU A 171 -4.50 7.77 0.83
N THR A 172 -4.37 8.76 1.71
CA THR A 172 -5.55 9.48 2.19
C THR A 172 -5.37 10.98 2.35
N GLY A 173 -6.36 11.74 1.90
CA GLY A 173 -6.46 13.17 2.23
C GLY A 173 -6.66 13.40 3.73
N HIS A 174 -7.19 12.41 4.46
CA HIS A 174 -7.35 12.50 5.92
C HIS A 174 -6.01 12.57 6.66
N ALA A 175 -4.94 11.93 6.17
CA ALA A 175 -3.60 12.04 6.75
C ALA A 175 -3.12 13.51 6.73
N ALA A 176 -3.14 14.14 5.55
CA ALA A 176 -2.77 15.56 5.38
C ALA A 176 -3.66 16.50 6.20
N ARG A 177 -4.98 16.26 6.26
CA ARG A 177 -5.89 17.07 7.10
C ARG A 177 -5.62 16.94 8.60
N THR A 178 -5.07 15.81 9.05
CA THR A 178 -4.82 15.56 10.48
C THR A 178 -3.53 16.21 10.95
N TYR A 179 -2.45 16.06 10.18
CA TYR A 179 -1.11 16.46 10.59
C TYR A 179 -0.54 17.65 9.80
N GLY A 180 -1.28 18.14 8.81
CA GLY A 180 -0.82 19.18 7.90
C GLY A 180 -0.06 18.61 6.69
N ASP A 181 0.31 19.52 5.81
CA ASP A 181 1.18 19.22 4.68
C ASP A 181 2.62 19.01 5.18
N ASN A 182 3.43 18.32 4.38
CA ASN A 182 4.84 17.94 4.58
C ASN A 182 5.10 16.74 5.52
N TYR A 183 4.12 16.30 6.31
CA TYR A 183 4.30 15.19 7.24
C TYR A 183 3.83 13.85 6.69
N THR A 184 4.63 12.80 6.93
CA THR A 184 4.26 11.41 6.64
C THR A 184 3.65 10.77 7.88
N VAL A 185 2.50 10.10 7.73
CA VAL A 185 1.89 9.36 8.85
C VAL A 185 2.36 7.92 8.86
N VAL A 186 2.95 7.48 9.98
CA VAL A 186 3.47 6.13 10.16
C VAL A 186 2.57 5.35 11.12
N MET A 187 2.19 4.14 10.72
CA MET A 187 1.24 3.29 11.45
C MET A 187 1.71 1.85 11.53
N ASP A 188 1.96 1.39 12.76
CA ASP A 188 2.37 0.02 13.04
C ASP A 188 1.19 -0.94 13.30
N ASN A 189 1.32 -2.16 12.79
CA ASN A 189 0.59 -3.33 13.30
C ASN A 189 1.11 -3.76 14.69
N GLY A 190 0.52 -4.80 15.28
CA GLY A 190 0.91 -5.28 16.62
C GLY A 190 2.41 -5.62 16.74
N PRO A 191 2.94 -6.54 15.93
CA PRO A 191 4.37 -6.90 15.99
C PRO A 191 5.32 -5.75 15.69
N ALA A 192 5.03 -4.88 14.70
CA ALA A 192 5.86 -3.70 14.44
C ALA A 192 5.87 -2.74 15.63
N ARG A 193 4.72 -2.52 16.26
CA ARG A 193 4.59 -1.68 17.46
C ARG A 193 5.36 -2.23 18.64
N LYS A 194 5.35 -3.56 18.84
CA LYS A 194 6.16 -4.21 19.88
C LYS A 194 7.66 -3.97 19.67
N ASN A 195 8.09 -3.87 18.42
CA ASN A 195 9.46 -3.57 18.04
C ASN A 195 9.76 -2.06 17.95
N GLY A 196 8.76 -1.20 18.14
CA GLY A 196 8.90 0.26 18.10
C GLY A 196 9.29 0.82 16.72
N ILE A 197 8.87 0.18 15.62
CA ILE A 197 9.31 0.56 14.27
C ILE A 197 8.88 1.99 13.92
N ALA A 198 7.64 2.38 14.19
CA ALA A 198 7.16 3.74 13.90
C ALA A 198 7.93 4.80 14.71
N GLN A 199 8.27 4.52 15.97
CA GLN A 199 9.08 5.42 16.79
C GLN A 199 10.51 5.53 16.29
N GLN A 200 11.12 4.43 15.86
CA GLN A 200 12.46 4.45 15.26
C GLN A 200 12.49 5.28 13.97
N LEU A 201 11.46 5.13 13.11
CA LEU A 201 11.31 5.96 11.93
C LEU A 201 11.15 7.44 12.29
N GLN A 202 10.32 7.76 13.28
CA GLN A 202 10.13 9.13 13.76
C GLN A 202 11.45 9.74 14.27
N SER A 203 12.16 9.05 15.17
CA SER A 203 13.45 9.53 15.67
C SER A 203 14.49 9.73 14.57
N ALA A 204 14.56 8.81 13.59
CA ALA A 204 15.45 8.97 12.44
C ALA A 204 15.03 10.15 11.53
N GLY A 205 13.72 10.39 11.41
CA GLY A 205 13.19 11.55 10.69
C GLY A 205 13.53 12.87 11.40
N ASP A 206 13.46 12.90 12.73
CA ASP A 206 13.78 14.09 13.55
C ASP A 206 15.24 14.52 13.37
N GLU A 207 16.17 13.59 13.13
CA GLU A 207 17.57 13.91 12.82
C GLU A 207 17.77 14.58 11.45
N ILE A 208 16.82 14.41 10.52
CA ILE A 208 16.89 14.91 9.14
C ILE A 208 16.03 16.17 8.96
N GLY A 209 14.90 16.26 9.68
CA GLY A 209 13.94 17.35 9.60
C GLY A 209 12.50 16.89 9.82
N ASP A 210 12.21 16.34 11.00
CA ASP A 210 10.85 16.11 11.56
C ASP A 210 9.82 15.47 10.60
N LEU A 211 10.25 14.48 9.82
CA LEU A 211 9.50 13.97 8.66
C LEU A 211 8.22 13.18 8.99
N PHE A 212 8.09 12.65 10.22
CA PHE A 212 7.11 11.60 10.53
C PHE A 212 6.24 11.90 11.74
N GLU A 213 4.96 11.61 11.58
CA GLU A 213 3.98 11.59 12.66
C GLU A 213 3.49 10.17 12.91
N VAL A 214 3.48 9.74 14.17
CA VAL A 214 3.03 8.40 14.52
C VAL A 214 1.53 8.38 14.82
N SER A 215 0.80 7.57 14.06
CA SER A 215 -0.61 7.28 14.31
C SER A 215 -0.81 5.80 14.66
N THR A 216 -1.96 5.48 15.24
CA THR A 216 -2.21 4.13 15.77
C THR A 216 -3.47 3.51 15.18
N VAL A 217 -3.30 2.37 14.50
CA VAL A 217 -4.40 1.47 14.13
C VAL A 217 -4.94 0.78 15.39
N ARG A 218 -6.26 0.77 15.54
CA ARG A 218 -7.03 0.26 16.69
C ARG A 218 -8.05 -0.77 16.23
N ARG A 219 -8.69 -1.47 17.18
CA ARG A 219 -9.70 -2.50 16.87
C ARG A 219 -10.86 -1.93 16.04
N GLU A 220 -11.23 -0.68 16.29
CA GLU A 220 -12.35 -0.01 15.62
C GLU A 220 -12.08 0.14 14.11
N ASP A 221 -10.82 0.25 13.71
CA ASP A 221 -10.42 0.30 12.30
C ASP A 221 -10.63 -1.05 11.61
N TYR A 222 -10.36 -2.16 12.32
CA TYR A 222 -10.64 -3.50 11.83
C TYR A 222 -12.13 -3.79 11.80
N ASP A 223 -12.88 -3.36 12.82
CA ASP A 223 -14.33 -3.49 12.87
C ASP A 223 -15.03 -2.71 11.76
N PHE A 224 -14.47 -1.56 11.38
CA PHE A 224 -14.94 -0.73 10.29
C PHE A 224 -14.81 -1.44 8.93
N VAL A 225 -13.65 -2.06 8.66
CA VAL A 225 -13.40 -2.72 7.37
C VAL A 225 -14.03 -4.11 7.27
N ASN A 226 -14.57 -4.66 8.37
CA ASN A 226 -15.38 -5.88 8.30
C ASN A 226 -16.72 -5.57 7.64
N ASP A 227 -16.97 -6.17 6.47
CA ASP A 227 -18.25 -6.02 5.80
C ASP A 227 -19.37 -6.62 6.66
N LYS A 228 -20.55 -6.00 6.63
CA LYS A 228 -21.71 -6.42 7.44
C LYS A 228 -22.74 -7.22 6.63
N SER A 229 -22.53 -7.36 5.33
CA SER A 229 -23.32 -8.22 4.47
C SER A 229 -22.81 -9.67 4.50
N GLU A 230 -23.60 -10.60 3.97
CA GLU A 230 -23.21 -12.01 3.85
C GLU A 230 -22.37 -12.29 2.58
N VAL A 231 -22.29 -11.31 1.67
CA VAL A 231 -21.74 -11.50 0.31
C VAL A 231 -20.26 -11.16 0.19
N ALA A 232 -19.71 -10.37 1.13
CA ALA A 232 -18.30 -10.00 1.19
C ALA A 232 -17.73 -10.15 2.60
N ASP A 233 -16.41 -10.23 2.71
CA ASP A 233 -15.70 -10.38 3.98
C ASP A 233 -15.14 -9.03 4.46
N VAL A 234 -14.70 -8.20 3.52
CA VAL A 234 -14.07 -6.89 3.77
C VAL A 234 -14.76 -5.80 2.97
N LEU A 235 -15.01 -4.67 3.61
CA LEU A 235 -15.46 -3.43 3.00
C LEU A 235 -14.24 -2.55 2.70
N GLN A 236 -14.09 -2.11 1.45
CA GLN A 236 -13.00 -1.23 1.03
C GLN A 236 -13.02 0.12 1.75
N CYS A 237 -14.17 0.80 1.71
CA CYS A 237 -14.44 2.07 2.37
C CYS A 237 -15.95 2.30 2.46
N LYS A 238 -16.39 3.38 3.15
CA LYS A 238 -17.76 3.89 3.04
C LYS A 238 -17.93 4.66 1.71
N LYS A 239 -19.15 5.18 1.48
CA LYS A 239 -19.49 5.99 0.29
C LYS A 239 -18.49 7.13 0.06
N ASP A 240 -18.08 7.81 1.13
CA ASP A 240 -16.98 8.77 1.06
C ASP A 240 -15.66 8.00 1.20
N ALA A 241 -14.75 8.14 0.24
CA ALA A 241 -13.47 7.42 0.13
C ALA A 241 -12.48 7.62 1.32
N GLY A 242 -12.93 8.20 2.43
CA GLY A 242 -12.16 8.40 3.66
C GLY A 242 -11.83 9.85 4.00
N ASN A 243 -12.28 10.83 3.21
CA ASN A 243 -11.81 12.22 3.34
C ASN A 243 -12.45 13.05 4.47
N ALA A 244 -13.54 12.57 5.11
CA ALA A 244 -14.29 13.36 6.09
C ALA A 244 -14.69 12.62 7.38
N GLY A 245 -14.41 11.31 7.46
CA GLY A 245 -14.80 10.48 8.61
C GLY A 245 -13.72 10.44 9.69
N ALA A 246 -14.14 10.20 10.93
CA ALA A 246 -13.20 9.88 12.01
C ALA A 246 -12.34 8.66 11.63
N ARG A 247 -11.06 8.72 11.98
CA ARG A 247 -10.07 7.65 11.75
C ARG A 247 -9.77 7.37 10.26
N GLY A 248 -9.90 8.38 9.40
CA GLY A 248 -9.88 8.24 7.94
C GLY A 248 -8.58 7.70 7.34
N HIS A 249 -7.44 7.86 8.00
CA HIS A 249 -6.14 7.35 7.56
C HIS A 249 -5.74 6.02 8.24
N GLN A 250 -6.42 5.64 9.34
CA GLN A 250 -6.10 4.42 10.07
C GLN A 250 -6.81 3.17 9.52
N TYR A 251 -8.10 3.27 9.19
CA TYR A 251 -8.84 2.13 8.63
C TYR A 251 -8.31 1.59 7.28
N PRO A 252 -7.70 2.40 6.38
CA PRO A 252 -7.04 1.86 5.19
C PRO A 252 -5.83 0.96 5.52
N ALA A 253 -5.10 1.25 6.59
CA ALA A 253 -4.03 0.36 7.05
C ALA A 253 -4.59 -0.97 7.57
N ALA A 254 -5.72 -0.93 8.29
CA ALA A 254 -6.46 -2.13 8.71
C ALA A 254 -7.00 -2.92 7.50
N PHE A 255 -7.52 -2.23 6.47
CA PHE A 255 -7.93 -2.85 5.21
C PHE A 255 -6.76 -3.61 4.58
N LEU A 256 -5.59 -2.98 4.44
CA LEU A 256 -4.40 -3.62 3.86
C LEU A 256 -3.98 -4.85 4.66
N ALA A 257 -4.04 -4.79 6.00
CA ALA A 257 -3.74 -5.93 6.85
C ALA A 257 -4.72 -7.10 6.62
N ARG A 258 -6.03 -6.83 6.52
CA ARG A 258 -7.06 -7.86 6.29
C ARG A 258 -7.00 -8.44 4.87
N ALA A 259 -6.95 -7.59 3.85
CA ALA A 259 -6.96 -8.01 2.45
C ALA A 259 -5.71 -8.84 2.08
N SER A 260 -4.55 -8.50 2.65
CA SER A 260 -3.30 -9.25 2.44
C SER A 260 -3.15 -10.48 3.35
N GLY A 261 -4.01 -10.62 4.37
CA GLY A 261 -3.94 -11.69 5.37
C GLY A 261 -2.85 -11.49 6.43
N LEU A 262 -2.27 -10.29 6.54
CA LEU A 262 -1.31 -9.92 7.60
C LEU A 262 -1.97 -9.87 8.99
N ASP A 263 -3.29 -9.69 9.06
CA ASP A 263 -4.06 -9.79 10.30
C ASP A 263 -3.94 -11.16 10.98
N LYS A 264 -3.61 -12.21 10.23
CA LYS A 264 -3.31 -13.56 10.75
C LYS A 264 -1.91 -13.69 11.36
N HIS A 265 -1.07 -12.67 11.22
CA HIS A 265 0.33 -12.63 11.67
C HIS A 265 0.55 -11.60 12.79
N GLY A 266 -0.45 -11.45 13.68
CA GLY A 266 -0.37 -10.60 14.87
C GLY A 266 0.59 -11.12 15.95
N CYS A 267 0.67 -10.42 17.08
CA CYS A 267 1.58 -10.73 18.20
C CYS A 267 1.42 -12.16 18.74
N ASP A 268 0.20 -12.68 18.72
CA ASP A 268 -0.15 -13.97 19.30
C ASP A 268 -0.15 -15.11 18.26
N SER A 269 0.30 -14.83 17.03
CA SER A 269 0.39 -15.84 15.96
C SER A 269 1.65 -16.70 16.08
N GLU A 270 1.65 -17.88 15.47
CA GLU A 270 2.83 -18.76 15.42
C GLU A 270 4.02 -18.10 14.69
N LYS A 271 3.74 -17.23 13.72
CA LYS A 271 4.73 -16.48 12.95
C LYS A 271 4.33 -15.01 12.87
N PRO A 272 4.61 -14.20 13.91
CA PRO A 272 4.33 -12.77 13.89
C PRO A 272 5.13 -12.06 12.80
N LEU A 273 4.50 -11.15 12.06
CA LEU A 273 5.15 -10.35 11.03
C LEU A 273 4.99 -8.86 11.35
N SER A 274 6.11 -8.13 11.41
CA SER A 274 6.10 -6.68 11.55
C SER A 274 5.64 -6.04 10.24
N TYR A 275 4.60 -5.22 10.32
CA TYR A 275 4.08 -4.44 9.21
C TYR A 275 3.84 -2.98 9.63
N THR A 276 4.37 -2.06 8.84
CA THR A 276 4.26 -0.62 9.03
C THR A 276 3.72 0.03 7.76
N HIS A 277 2.65 0.82 7.87
CA HIS A 277 2.10 1.60 6.77
C HIS A 277 2.57 3.06 6.87
N LEU A 278 3.06 3.61 5.76
CA LEU A 278 3.43 5.01 5.59
C LEU A 278 2.43 5.66 4.63
N ASP A 279 1.57 6.53 5.17
CA ASP A 279 0.71 7.41 4.37
C ASP A 279 1.45 8.74 4.14
N ILE A 280 1.97 8.90 2.93
CA ILE A 280 2.78 10.03 2.50
C ILE A 280 1.94 11.10 1.78
N ALA A 281 0.61 11.05 1.86
CA ALA A 281 -0.25 11.98 1.14
C ALA A 281 0.04 13.46 1.47
N GLY A 282 0.39 13.77 2.73
CA GLY A 282 0.80 15.12 3.14
C GLY A 282 2.19 15.51 2.64
N SER A 283 3.09 14.56 2.43
CA SER A 283 4.52 14.79 2.16
C SER A 283 4.96 14.49 0.71
N ALA A 284 4.02 14.14 -0.18
CA ALA A 284 4.32 13.74 -1.56
C ALA A 284 4.66 14.90 -2.52
N GLY A 285 4.71 16.14 -2.03
CA GLY A 285 4.94 17.37 -2.80
C GLY A 285 3.65 18.00 -3.32
N ASN A 286 3.78 19.23 -3.85
CA ASN A 286 2.69 20.02 -4.46
C ASN A 286 2.89 20.18 -5.97
#